data_AF-A0AAV4RPD8-F1
#
_entry.id   AF-A0AAV4RPD8-F1
#
_cell.length_a   1.000
_cell.length_b   1.000
_cell.length_c   1.000
_cell.angle_alpha   90.00
_cell.angle_beta   90.00
_cell.angle_gamma   90.00
#
_symmetry.space_group_name_H-M   'P 1'
#
loop_
_entity.id
_entity.type
_entity.pdbx_description
1 polymer ?
#
loop_
_entity_poly.entity_id
_entity_poly.type
_entity_poly.pdbx_seq_one_letter_code
_entity_poly.pdbx_strand_id
1 'polypeptide(L)'
;MKFVILLCAVVLATNLVAAKVQYKNPDSIDYDFYEKFEKQHGIDVECKGNRTFAQFADCEPRCDFKPSDDCAGAVFVGCSCQKGYLSVDKSRNQCVKPEDCP
;
A
#
# COMPACT_ATOMS: atom_id res chain seq x y z
N MET A 1 23.86 -46.67 -10.35
CA MET A 1 24.13 -45.33 -10.92
C MET A 1 22.90 -44.60 -11.46
N LYS A 2 21.99 -45.25 -12.22
CA LYS A 2 20.78 -44.59 -12.78
C LYS A 2 19.80 -44.02 -11.72
N PHE A 3 19.64 -44.67 -10.57
CA PHE A 3 18.73 -44.22 -9.49
C PHE A 3 19.20 -42.95 -8.76
N VAL A 4 20.51 -42.73 -8.66
CA VAL A 4 21.07 -41.54 -7.98
C VAL A 4 20.83 -40.27 -8.81
N ILE A 5 20.89 -40.39 -10.13
CA ILE A 5 20.64 -39.28 -11.07
C ILE A 5 19.17 -38.85 -11.02
N LEU A 6 18.25 -39.81 -10.92
CA LEU A 6 16.81 -39.54 -10.78
C LEU A 6 16.48 -38.82 -9.46
N LEU A 7 17.09 -39.22 -8.35
CA LEU A 7 16.89 -38.55 -7.05
C LEU A 7 17.41 -37.11 -7.07
N CYS A 8 18.59 -36.86 -7.65
CA CYS A 8 19.11 -35.51 -7.80
C CYS A 8 18.20 -34.63 -8.66
N ALA A 9 17.66 -35.16 -9.76
CA ALA A 9 16.74 -34.41 -10.63
C ALA A 9 15.44 -34.03 -9.92
N VAL A 10 14.89 -34.91 -9.07
CA VAL A 10 13.67 -34.63 -8.28
C VAL A 10 13.93 -33.58 -7.19
N VAL A 11 15.11 -33.62 -6.54
CA VAL A 11 15.50 -32.61 -5.54
C VAL A 11 15.76 -31.24 -6.19
N LEU A 12 16.36 -31.21 -7.38
CA LEU A 12 16.53 -29.97 -8.16
C LEU A 12 15.19 -29.39 -8.62
N ALA A 13 14.26 -30.24 -9.08
CA ALA A 13 12.94 -29.80 -9.52
C ALA A 13 12.09 -29.25 -8.35
N THR A 14 12.13 -29.88 -7.17
CA THR A 14 11.40 -29.41 -5.99
C THR A 14 11.96 -28.08 -5.45
N ASN A 15 13.28 -27.88 -5.47
CA ASN A 15 13.88 -26.59 -5.11
C ASN A 15 13.54 -25.48 -6.12
N LEU A 16 13.43 -25.79 -7.42
CA LEU A 16 13.04 -24.80 -8.43
C LEU A 16 11.56 -24.37 -8.30
N VAL A 17 10.68 -25.28 -7.89
CA VAL A 17 9.26 -24.98 -7.65
C VAL A 17 9.11 -24.13 -6.37
N ALA A 18 9.88 -24.42 -5.32
CA ALA A 18 9.90 -23.59 -4.11
C ALA A 18 10.50 -22.19 -4.36
N ALA A 19 11.45 -22.04 -5.28
CA ALA A 19 12.04 -20.76 -5.66
C ALA A 19 11.13 -19.87 -6.53
N LYS A 20 9.97 -20.37 -6.99
CA LYS A 20 8.88 -19.52 -7.49
C LYS A 20 8.13 -18.84 -6.33
N VAL A 21 8.86 -18.42 -5.30
CA VAL A 21 8.40 -17.44 -4.32
C VAL A 21 8.05 -16.19 -5.12
N GLN A 22 6.75 -16.07 -5.38
CA GLN A 22 5.99 -14.87 -5.67
C GLN A 22 6.87 -13.65 -5.93
N TYR A 23 7.26 -13.45 -7.19
CA TYR A 23 7.65 -12.13 -7.67
C TYR A 23 6.36 -11.29 -7.66
N LYS A 24 6.01 -10.77 -6.47
CA LYS A 24 4.97 -9.74 -6.36
C LYS A 24 5.47 -8.57 -7.21
N ASN A 25 4.58 -8.10 -8.09
CA ASN A 25 4.81 -6.93 -8.90
C ASN A 25 5.30 -5.79 -7.97
N PRO A 26 6.46 -5.15 -8.21
CA PRO A 26 6.94 -4.04 -7.37
C PRO A 26 5.92 -2.89 -7.24
N ASP A 27 4.93 -2.82 -8.14
CA ASP A 27 3.87 -1.82 -8.11
C ASP A 27 2.65 -2.19 -7.25
N SER A 28 2.54 -3.45 -6.80
CA SER A 28 1.45 -3.86 -5.91
C SER A 28 1.89 -3.74 -4.46
N ILE A 29 1.63 -2.58 -3.86
CA ILE A 29 1.83 -2.37 -2.43
C ILE A 29 0.94 -3.35 -1.67
N ASP A 30 1.57 -4.17 -0.84
CA ASP A 30 0.90 -5.15 0.00
C ASP A 30 0.32 -4.45 1.22
N TYR A 31 -0.87 -3.86 1.06
CA TYR A 31 -1.56 -3.16 2.14
C TYR A 31 -1.76 -4.04 3.37
N ASP A 32 -2.05 -5.33 3.16
CA ASP A 32 -2.18 -6.31 4.23
C ASP A 32 -0.89 -6.47 5.04
N PHE A 33 0.28 -6.36 4.40
CA PHE A 33 1.57 -6.41 5.09
C PHE A 33 1.76 -5.17 5.96
N TYR A 34 1.52 -3.97 5.43
CA TYR A 34 1.69 -2.72 6.18
C TYR A 34 0.70 -2.62 7.34
N GLU A 35 -0.56 -2.97 7.10
CA GLU A 35 -1.59 -2.98 8.15
C GLU A 35 -1.20 -3.93 9.30
N LYS A 36 -0.71 -5.13 8.97
CA LYS A 36 -0.21 -6.09 9.98
C LYS A 36 1.02 -5.57 10.70
N PHE A 37 1.98 -4.99 9.98
CA PHE A 37 3.19 -4.42 10.54
C PHE A 37 2.85 -3.30 11.54
N GLU A 38 2.00 -2.35 11.14
CA GLU A 38 1.59 -1.24 12.00
C GLU A 38 0.83 -1.72 13.24
N LYS A 39 -0.13 -2.65 13.09
CA LYS A 39 -0.82 -3.28 14.22
C LYS A 39 0.16 -3.96 15.18
N GLN A 40 1.17 -4.68 14.67
CA GLN A 40 2.19 -5.34 15.49
C GLN A 40 3.03 -4.34 16.31
N HIS A 41 3.22 -3.13 15.80
CA HIS A 41 3.95 -2.06 16.47
C HIS A 41 3.04 -1.11 17.29
N GLY A 42 1.77 -1.48 17.50
CA GLY A 42 0.82 -0.71 18.32
C GLY A 42 0.33 0.57 17.65
N ILE A 43 0.47 0.69 16.34
CA ILE A 43 -0.12 1.78 15.56
C ILE A 43 -1.57 1.40 15.27
N ASP A 44 -2.48 2.32 15.59
CA ASP A 44 -3.89 2.19 15.27
C ASP A 44 -4.14 2.47 13.79
N VAL A 45 -4.60 1.44 13.08
CA VAL A 45 -4.95 1.49 11.66
C VAL A 45 -6.46 1.57 11.45
N GLU A 46 -7.26 1.62 12.52
CA GLU A 46 -8.70 1.84 12.45
C GLU A 46 -9.00 3.32 12.16
N CYS A 47 -9.19 3.61 10.87
CA CYS A 47 -9.53 4.96 10.44
C CYS A 47 -11.00 5.30 10.74
N LYS A 48 -11.24 6.47 11.33
CA LYS A 48 -12.59 6.94 11.70
C LYS A 48 -13.20 7.83 10.61
N GLY A 49 -14.53 7.81 10.51
CA GLY A 49 -15.29 8.66 9.59
C GLY A 49 -15.10 8.27 8.12
N ASN A 50 -14.96 9.25 7.23
CA ASN A 50 -14.78 9.04 5.77
C ASN A 50 -13.32 8.73 5.38
N ARG A 51 -12.59 8.05 6.27
CA ARG A 51 -11.18 7.71 6.10
C ARG A 51 -11.03 6.19 5.94
N THR A 52 -9.92 5.77 5.34
CA THR A 52 -9.55 4.36 5.17
C THR A 52 -8.04 4.22 5.26
N PHE A 53 -7.57 3.07 5.72
CA PHE A 53 -6.14 2.76 5.72
C PHE A 53 -5.72 2.50 4.27
N ALA A 54 -4.90 3.39 3.72
CA ALA A 54 -4.54 3.40 2.32
C ALA A 54 -3.21 4.13 2.09
N GLN A 55 -2.71 4.01 0.87
CA GLN A 55 -1.60 4.82 0.41
C GLN A 55 -2.10 6.22 0.06
N PHE A 56 -1.30 7.23 0.34
CA PHE A 56 -1.54 8.59 -0.12
C PHE A 56 -0.25 9.32 -0.45
N ALA A 57 -0.30 10.24 -1.40
CA ALA A 57 0.85 11.06 -1.78
C ALA A 57 0.70 12.52 -1.32
N ASP A 58 1.82 13.18 -1.02
CA ASP A 58 1.83 14.62 -0.68
C ASP A 58 1.16 15.50 -1.75
N CYS A 59 1.28 15.06 -3.00
CA CYS A 59 0.74 15.72 -4.18
C CYS A 59 -0.72 15.36 -4.50
N GLU A 60 -1.42 14.63 -3.63
CA GLU A 60 -2.85 14.45 -3.82
C GLU A 60 -3.61 15.78 -3.67
N PRO A 61 -4.68 15.99 -4.46
CA PRO A 61 -5.55 17.15 -4.31
C PRO A 61 -6.14 17.24 -2.89
N ARG A 62 -6.22 18.45 -2.39
CA ARG A 62 -6.90 18.82 -1.14
C ARG A 62 -7.76 20.06 -1.37
N CYS A 63 -8.62 20.41 -0.42
CA CYS A 63 -9.35 21.67 -0.51
C CYS A 63 -8.40 22.87 -0.53
N ASP A 64 -7.36 22.86 0.31
CA ASP A 64 -6.36 23.92 0.43
C ASP A 64 -5.23 23.87 -0.61
N PHE A 65 -5.16 22.81 -1.42
CA PHE A 65 -4.01 22.56 -2.27
C PHE A 65 -4.37 21.86 -3.57
N LYS A 66 -3.99 22.51 -4.68
CA LYS A 66 -4.04 21.94 -6.02
C LYS A 66 -2.61 21.66 -6.48
N PRO A 67 -2.22 20.38 -6.65
CA PRO A 67 -0.90 20.03 -7.16
C PRO A 67 -0.72 20.49 -8.61
N SER A 68 0.52 20.83 -8.99
CA SER A 68 0.91 20.95 -10.39
C SER A 68 1.08 19.56 -11.02
N ASP A 69 1.05 19.47 -12.35
CA ASP A 69 1.27 18.21 -13.07
C ASP A 69 2.65 17.59 -12.76
N ASP A 70 3.67 18.43 -12.51
CA ASP A 70 5.04 18.01 -12.20
C ASP A 70 5.29 17.79 -10.68
N CYS A 71 4.24 17.61 -9.88
CA CYS A 71 4.39 17.48 -8.44
C CYS A 71 5.07 16.15 -8.06
N ALA A 72 6.32 16.21 -7.62
CA ALA A 72 7.06 15.07 -7.09
C ALA A 72 6.81 14.93 -5.57
N GLY A 73 5.80 14.14 -5.21
CA GLY A 73 5.38 13.93 -3.83
C GLY A 73 5.96 12.65 -3.23
N ALA A 74 6.29 12.71 -1.93
CA ALA A 74 6.51 11.48 -1.17
C ALA A 74 5.20 10.72 -1.01
N VAL A 75 5.31 9.41 -0.87
CA VAL A 75 4.17 8.52 -0.72
C VAL A 75 4.19 7.85 0.65
N PHE A 76 3.04 7.82 1.29
CA PHE A 76 2.83 7.38 2.67
C PHE A 76 1.76 6.31 2.71
N VAL A 77 1.76 5.52 3.78
CA VAL A 77 0.69 4.58 4.11
C VAL A 77 0.11 5.03 5.46
N GLY A 78 -1.22 5.05 5.56
CA GLY A 78 -1.91 5.47 6.78
C GLY A 78 -3.38 5.80 6.51
N CYS A 79 -4.03 6.47 7.46
CA CYS A 79 -5.42 6.87 7.31
C CYS A 79 -5.57 8.05 6.33
N SER A 80 -6.00 7.75 5.10
CA SER A 80 -6.31 8.72 4.05
C SER A 80 -7.82 8.84 3.80
N CYS A 81 -8.25 9.79 2.98
CA CYS A 81 -9.63 9.95 2.58
C CYS A 81 -10.09 8.81 1.67
N GLN A 82 -11.33 8.37 1.86
CA GLN A 82 -11.96 7.41 0.95
C GLN A 82 -12.11 8.00 -0.45
N LYS A 83 -12.19 7.14 -1.47
CA LYS A 83 -12.41 7.56 -2.85
C LYS A 83 -13.64 8.48 -2.96
N GLY A 84 -13.45 9.63 -3.59
CA GLY A 84 -14.50 10.65 -3.74
C GLY A 84 -14.55 11.70 -2.62
N TYR A 85 -13.68 11.60 -1.62
CA TYR A 85 -13.48 12.62 -0.59
C TYR A 85 -12.10 13.27 -0.72
N LEU A 86 -11.98 14.53 -0.32
CA LEU A 86 -10.74 15.30 -0.27
C LEU A 86 -10.39 15.64 1.17
N SER A 87 -9.08 15.66 1.47
CA SER A 87 -8.61 16.24 2.72
C SER A 87 -8.85 17.75 2.71
N VAL A 88 -9.30 18.30 3.84
CA VAL A 88 -9.45 19.76 3.97
C VAL A 88 -8.09 20.45 3.91
N ASP A 89 -7.09 19.88 4.58
CA ASP A 89 -5.75 20.45 4.70
C ASP A 89 -4.66 19.36 4.76
N LYS A 90 -3.39 19.80 4.89
CA LYS A 90 -2.22 18.92 5.02
C LYS A 90 -2.27 17.95 6.21
N SER A 91 -3.05 18.22 7.26
CA SER A 91 -3.19 17.31 8.40
C SER A 91 -3.96 16.04 8.06
N ARG A 92 -4.78 16.07 6.99
CA ARG A 92 -5.59 14.93 6.51
C ARG A 92 -6.50 14.32 7.58
N ASN A 93 -6.83 15.09 8.61
CA ASN A 93 -7.68 14.63 9.70
C ASN A 93 -9.17 14.64 9.34
N GLN A 94 -9.56 15.51 8.40
CA GLN A 94 -10.93 15.70 7.96
C GLN A 94 -11.03 15.45 6.45
N CYS A 95 -12.04 14.67 6.06
CA CYS A 95 -12.34 14.32 4.68
C CYS A 95 -13.77 14.77 4.34
N VAL A 96 -13.88 15.64 3.34
CA VAL A 96 -15.15 16.21 2.86
C VAL A 96 -15.33 15.89 1.39
N LYS A 97 -16.55 16.03 0.87
CA LYS A 97 -16.72 15.97 -0.59
C LYS A 97 -16.14 17.22 -1.23
N PRO A 98 -15.74 17.18 -2.51
CA PRO A 98 -15.20 18.35 -3.20
C PRO A 98 -16.12 19.58 -3.16
N GLU A 99 -17.44 19.37 -3.23
CA GLU A 99 -18.44 20.43 -3.14
C GLU A 99 -18.57 21.07 -1.75
N ASP A 100 -18.06 20.40 -0.71
CA ASP A 100 -18.12 20.84 0.69
C ASP A 100 -16.79 21.44 1.16
N CYS A 101 -15.85 21.73 0.25
CA CYS A 101 -14.59 22.40 0.60
C CYS A 101 -14.86 23.84 1.10
N PRO A 102 -14.20 24.27 2.19
CA PRO A 102 -14.36 25.60 2.78
C PRO A 102 -13.76 26.73 1.94
#